data_AF-A0A0B7GZV5-F1
#
_entry.id   AF-A0A0B7GZV5-F1
#
_cell.length_a   1.000
_cell.length_b   1.000
_cell.length_c   1.000
_cell.angle_alpha   90.00
_cell.angle_beta   90.00
_cell.angle_gamma   90.00
#
_symmetry.space_group_name_H-M   'P 1'
#
loop_
_entity.id
_entity.type
_entity.pdbx_description
1 polymer ?
#
loop_
_entity_poly.entity_id
_entity_poly.type
_entity_poly.pdbx_seq_one_letter_code
_entity_poly.pdbx_strand_id
1 'polypeptide(L)'
;MSKENMDQRIVVSLRESKTKEKIEDTFKTFNIQDIQEKTAYLDEAMYSPEVFYSSGEERITPEHKYELALQMFLEGSWKLYSYYEKLGLGQENVQN
;
A
#
# COMPACT_ATOMS: atom_id res chain seq x y z
N MET A 1 -11.29 -5.75 6.25
CA MET A 1 -10.35 -6.17 7.32
C MET A 1 -10.05 -4.95 8.17
N SER A 2 -10.08 -5.05 9.50
CA SER A 2 -9.57 -3.99 10.37
C SER A 2 -8.05 -3.95 10.31
N LYS A 3 -7.45 -2.75 10.44
CA LYS A 3 -5.98 -2.49 10.41
C LYS A 3 -5.18 -3.38 11.38
N GLU A 4 -5.83 -3.97 12.38
CA GLU A 4 -5.25 -4.82 13.43
C GLU A 4 -4.81 -6.24 12.99
N ASN A 5 -5.06 -6.68 11.75
CA ASN A 5 -4.74 -8.06 11.30
C ASN A 5 -3.77 -8.16 10.10
N MET A 6 -3.14 -7.07 9.68
CA MET A 6 -2.20 -7.13 8.53
C MET A 6 -0.85 -7.71 8.97
N ASP A 7 -0.35 -8.71 8.22
CA ASP A 7 0.97 -9.28 8.47
C ASP A 7 2.07 -8.31 8.06
N GLN A 8 2.72 -7.71 9.06
CA GLN A 8 3.78 -6.74 8.87
C GLN A 8 4.98 -7.29 8.09
N ARG A 9 5.20 -8.61 8.10
CA ARG A 9 6.28 -9.24 7.31
C ARG A 9 6.03 -9.06 5.80
N ILE A 10 4.77 -9.11 5.38
CA ILE A 10 4.37 -8.89 3.99
C ILE A 10 4.62 -7.43 3.63
N VAL A 11 4.19 -6.49 4.47
CA VAL A 11 4.39 -5.06 4.28
C VAL A 11 5.88 -4.71 4.12
N VAL A 12 6.74 -5.23 5.00
CA VAL A 12 8.19 -5.02 4.92
C VAL A 12 8.77 -5.63 3.64
N SER A 13 8.39 -6.86 3.29
CA SER A 13 8.84 -7.54 2.06
C SER A 13 8.42 -6.78 0.79
N LEU A 14 7.22 -6.21 0.79
CA LEU A 14 6.74 -5.35 -0.30
C LEU A 14 7.60 -4.10 -0.42
N ARG A 15 7.90 -3.41 0.69
CA ARG A 15 8.73 -2.19 0.70
C ARG A 15 10.15 -2.40 0.15
N GLU A 16 10.67 -3.62 0.22
CA GLU A 16 11.95 -4.00 -0.38
C GLU A 16 11.85 -4.38 -1.88
N SER A 17 10.64 -4.66 -2.36
CA SER A 17 10.38 -5.04 -3.74
C SER A 17 10.45 -3.83 -4.69
N LYS A 18 11.12 -4.01 -5.83
CA LYS A 18 11.35 -2.95 -6.84
C LYS A 18 10.70 -3.22 -8.19
N THR A 19 10.09 -4.38 -8.36
CA THR A 19 9.48 -4.80 -9.64
C THR A 19 8.14 -5.47 -9.38
N LYS A 20 7.24 -5.40 -10.37
CA LYS A 20 5.94 -6.09 -10.36
C LYS A 20 6.10 -7.59 -10.08
N GLU A 21 7.09 -8.24 -10.70
CA GLU A 21 7.37 -9.66 -10.45
C GLU A 21 7.70 -9.95 -8.98
N LYS A 22 8.54 -9.13 -8.33
CA LYS A 22 8.89 -9.36 -6.92
C LYS A 22 7.72 -9.10 -5.97
N ILE A 23 6.87 -8.15 -6.30
CA ILE A 23 5.61 -7.90 -5.58
C ILE A 23 4.70 -9.12 -5.69
N GLU A 24 4.46 -9.64 -6.90
CA GLU A 24 3.62 -10.83 -7.10
C GLU A 24 4.24 -12.10 -6.48
N ASP A 25 5.56 -12.27 -6.55
CA ASP A 25 6.27 -13.36 -5.88
C ASP A 25 6.09 -13.30 -4.36
N THR A 26 6.10 -12.09 -3.78
CA THR A 26 5.82 -11.88 -2.35
C THR A 26 4.41 -12.35 -2.03
N PHE A 27 3.38 -11.91 -2.77
CA PHE A 27 2.02 -12.37 -2.54
C PHE A 27 1.86 -13.88 -2.67
N LYS A 28 2.48 -14.50 -3.68
CA LYS A 28 2.48 -15.96 -3.84
C LYS A 28 3.13 -16.67 -2.66
N THR A 29 4.27 -16.16 -2.17
CA THR A 29 5.02 -16.74 -1.04
C THR A 29 4.19 -16.75 0.24
N PHE A 30 3.39 -15.71 0.46
CA PHE A 30 2.48 -15.61 1.61
C PHE A 30 1.06 -16.13 1.33
N ASN A 31 0.84 -16.77 0.18
CA ASN A 31 -0.45 -17.31 -0.26
C ASN A 31 -1.61 -16.27 -0.31
N ILE A 32 -1.29 -15.03 -0.66
CA ILE A 32 -2.27 -13.96 -0.85
C ILE A 32 -2.79 -14.02 -2.29
N GLN A 33 -4.02 -14.48 -2.45
CA GLN A 33 -4.65 -14.69 -3.76
C GLN A 33 -5.71 -13.65 -4.09
N ASP A 34 -6.39 -13.12 -3.06
CA ASP A 34 -7.45 -12.15 -3.23
C ASP A 34 -6.91 -10.78 -3.65
N ILE A 35 -7.47 -10.21 -4.71
CA ILE A 35 -6.97 -8.97 -5.30
C ILE A 35 -7.23 -7.76 -4.40
N GLN A 36 -8.31 -7.80 -3.61
CA GLN A 36 -8.66 -6.73 -2.68
C GLN A 36 -7.70 -6.75 -1.49
N GLU A 37 -7.36 -7.94 -1.00
CA GLU A 37 -6.32 -8.15 0.00
C GLU A 37 -4.94 -7.68 -0.49
N LYS A 38 -4.53 -8.04 -1.72
CA LYS A 38 -3.28 -7.53 -2.32
C LYS A 38 -3.25 -6.00 -2.36
N THR A 39 -4.36 -5.38 -2.76
CA THR A 39 -4.50 -3.93 -2.82
C THR A 39 -4.33 -3.31 -1.42
N ALA A 40 -4.99 -3.88 -0.41
CA ALA A 40 -4.87 -3.41 0.97
C ALA A 40 -3.41 -3.50 1.49
N TYR A 41 -2.66 -4.54 1.13
CA TYR A 41 -1.24 -4.66 1.49
C TYR A 41 -0.37 -3.61 0.79
N LEU A 42 -0.65 -3.29 -0.47
CA LEU A 42 0.04 -2.21 -1.17
C LEU A 42 -0.28 -0.86 -0.54
N ASP A 43 -1.54 -0.59 -0.24
CA ASP A 43 -1.96 0.66 0.40
C ASP A 43 -1.29 0.82 1.77
N GLU A 44 -1.26 -0.24 2.59
CA GLU A 44 -0.56 -0.22 3.88
C GLU A 44 0.96 -0.01 3.70
N ALA A 45 1.57 -0.66 2.72
CA ALA A 45 2.98 -0.45 2.41
C ALA A 45 3.29 1.00 2.01
N MET A 46 2.32 1.70 1.41
CA MET A 46 2.36 3.12 1.04
C MET A 46 1.84 4.08 2.12
N TYR A 47 1.63 3.63 3.36
CA TYR A 47 1.10 4.44 4.48
C TYR A 47 -0.37 4.88 4.32
N SER A 48 -1.20 4.05 3.68
CA SER A 48 -2.65 4.26 3.52
C SER A 48 -3.02 5.64 2.96
N PRO A 49 -2.60 6.00 1.73
CA PRO A 49 -2.88 7.33 1.19
C PRO A 49 -4.39 7.57 1.05
N GLU A 50 -4.95 8.52 1.82
CA GLU A 50 -6.40 8.81 1.87
C GLU A 50 -7.00 9.34 0.55
N VAL A 51 -6.17 9.78 -0.39
CA VAL A 51 -6.60 10.75 -1.42
C VAL A 51 -7.20 10.12 -2.69
N PHE A 52 -6.99 8.84 -2.97
CA PHE A 52 -7.04 8.39 -4.38
C PHE A 52 -8.38 7.88 -4.93
N TYR A 53 -9.38 7.55 -4.08
CA TYR A 53 -10.65 6.98 -4.57
C TYR A 53 -11.85 7.94 -4.56
N SER A 54 -11.65 9.22 -4.25
CA SER A 54 -12.75 10.17 -3.99
C SER A 54 -13.66 10.50 -5.19
N SER A 55 -13.37 10.02 -6.40
CA SER A 55 -14.23 10.21 -7.58
C SER A 55 -14.45 8.92 -8.36
N GLY A 56 -15.69 8.46 -8.44
CA GLY A 56 -16.11 7.40 -9.38
C GLY A 56 -16.00 5.96 -8.86
N GLU A 57 -15.99 5.74 -7.54
CA GLU A 57 -15.85 4.40 -6.91
C GLU A 57 -16.77 3.33 -7.51
N GLU A 58 -17.99 3.69 -7.92
CA GLU A 58 -18.97 2.77 -8.52
C GLU A 58 -18.54 2.20 -9.88
N ARG A 59 -17.53 2.79 -10.54
CA ARG A 59 -17.05 2.37 -11.88
C ARG A 59 -15.67 1.72 -11.87
N ILE A 60 -15.00 1.66 -10.73
CA ILE A 60 -13.64 1.14 -10.62
C ILE A 60 -13.70 -0.31 -10.12
N THR A 61 -13.39 -1.27 -11.00
CA THR A 61 -13.31 -2.68 -10.63
C THR A 61 -12.12 -2.93 -9.68
N PRO A 62 -12.14 -3.99 -8.86
CA PRO A 62 -11.02 -4.34 -7.99
C PRO A 62 -9.68 -4.47 -8.72
N GLU A 63 -9.69 -4.93 -9.96
CA GLU A 63 -8.49 -5.06 -10.82
C GLU A 63 -7.90 -3.70 -11.17
N HIS A 64 -8.73 -2.71 -11.48
CA HIS A 64 -8.27 -1.35 -11.74
C HIS A 64 -7.69 -0.69 -10.48
N LYS A 65 -8.28 -0.93 -9.30
CA LYS A 65 -7.72 -0.46 -8.03
C LYS A 65 -6.35 -1.06 -7.77
N TYR A 66 -6.22 -2.37 -7.98
CA TYR A 66 -4.95 -3.07 -7.81
C TYR A 66 -3.87 -2.57 -8.76
N GLU A 67 -4.18 -2.44 -10.07
CA GLU A 67 -3.19 -1.96 -11.03
C GLU A 67 -2.76 -0.52 -10.72
N LEU A 68 -3.70 0.36 -10.33
CA LEU A 68 -3.36 1.72 -9.91
C LEU A 68 -2.45 1.72 -8.67
N ALA A 69 -2.82 0.98 -7.62
CA ALA A 69 -2.01 0.85 -6.41
C ALA A 69 -0.59 0.32 -6.74
N LEU A 70 -0.49 -0.64 -7.66
CA LEU A 70 0.78 -1.21 -8.10
C LEU A 70 1.64 -0.20 -8.87
N GLN A 71 1.06 0.58 -9.78
CA GLN A 71 1.79 1.62 -10.51
C GLN A 71 2.33 2.69 -9.56
N MET A 72 1.50 3.16 -8.61
CA MET A 72 1.93 4.14 -7.60
C MET A 72 3.00 3.58 -6.66
N PHE A 73 2.83 2.32 -6.25
CA PHE A 73 3.81 1.64 -5.41
C PHE A 73 5.19 1.63 -6.08
N LEU A 74 5.23 1.30 -7.37
CA LEU A 74 6.45 1.26 -8.16
C LEU A 74 7.03 2.65 -8.45
N GLU A 75 6.18 3.66 -8.65
CA GLU A 75 6.60 5.07 -8.74
C GLU A 75 7.34 5.51 -7.47
N GLY A 76 6.91 5.03 -6.30
CA GLY A 76 7.68 5.14 -5.08
C GLY A 76 7.61 6.49 -4.38
N SER A 77 6.68 7.37 -4.78
CA SER A 77 6.42 8.68 -4.15
C SER A 77 6.14 8.55 -2.65
N TRP A 78 5.50 7.44 -2.24
CA TRP A 78 5.22 7.08 -0.84
C TRP A 78 6.48 6.91 0.02
N LYS A 79 7.65 6.66 -0.57
CA LYS A 79 8.92 6.52 0.18
C LYS A 79 9.30 7.82 0.88
N LEU A 80 8.84 8.97 0.38
CA LEU A 80 9.06 10.25 1.04
C LEU A 80 8.40 10.29 2.42
N TYR A 81 7.20 9.72 2.58
CA TYR A 81 6.57 9.59 3.90
C TYR A 81 7.40 8.74 4.85
N SER A 82 8.04 7.67 4.37
CA SER A 82 8.96 6.87 5.19
C SER A 82 10.17 7.67 5.68
N TYR A 83 10.65 8.63 4.89
CA TYR A 83 11.73 9.52 5.30
C TYR A 83 11.25 10.54 6.33
N TYR A 84 10.05 11.12 6.18
CA TYR A 84 9.47 12.00 7.19
C TYR A 84 9.23 11.29 8.52
N GLU A 85 8.73 10.06 8.49
CA GLU A 85 8.55 9.23 9.69
C GLU A 85 9.90 8.98 10.40
N LYS A 86 10.94 8.59 9.66
CA LYS A 86 12.29 8.41 10.21
C LYS A 86 12.89 9.67 10.82
N LEU A 87 12.53 10.83 10.29
CA LEU A 87 12.97 12.14 10.79
C LEU A 87 12.10 12.66 11.94
N GLY A 88 11.02 11.95 12.31
CA GLY A 88 10.06 12.42 13.31
C GLY A 88 9.17 13.58 12.84
N LEU A 89 9.10 13.83 11.53
CA LEU A 89 8.39 14.97 10.91
C LEU A 89 6.94 14.65 10.50
N GLY A 90 6.34 13.60 11.06
CA GLY A 90 5.02 13.09 10.66
C GLY A 90 3.89 13.27 11.67
N GLN A 91 4.13 14.00 12.76
CA GLN A 91 3.14 14.26 13.82
C GLN A 91 3.21 15.74 14.22
N GLU A 92 2.66 16.63 13.41
CA GLU A 92 2.06 17.82 14.03
C GLU A 92 0.78 17.34 14.71
N ASN A 93 0.81 17.37 16.05
CA ASN A 93 -0.38 17.28 16.88
C ASN A 93 -1.38 18.33 16.38
N VAL A 94 -2.34 17.96 15.53
CA VAL A 94 -3.59 18.71 15.44
C VAL A 94 -4.44 18.24 16.60
N GLN A 95 -4.09 18.75 17.78
CA GLN A 95 -4.90 18.67 18.98
C GLN A 95 -5.64 19.99 19.10
N ASN A 96 -6.97 19.87 18.98
CA ASN A 96 -8.04 20.87 19.19
C ASN A 96 -8.52 21.64 17.95
#